data_AF-A0A1I0JPV8-F1
#
_entry.id   AF-A0A1I0JPV8-F1
#
_cell.length_a   1.000
_cell.length_b   1.000
_cell.length_c   1.000
_cell.angle_alpha   90.00
_cell.angle_beta   90.00
_cell.angle_gamma   90.00
#
_symmetry.space_group_name_H-M   'P 1'
#
loop_
_entity.id
_entity.type
_entity.pdbx_description
1 polymer ?
#
loop_
_entity_poly.entity_id
_entity_poly.type
_entity_poly.pdbx_seq_one_letter_code
_entity_poly.pdbx_strand_id
1 'polypeptide(L)' 'MTREKKIDIVMEYISEHAGTIPGYLWDDYREAVDMAFYKIERAGQAEKRTPDGGNRPGFQ' A
#
# COMPACT_ATOMS: atom_id res chain seq x y z
N MET A 1 8.77 -10.45 -0.46
CA MET A 1 8.59 -9.78 -1.78
C MET A 1 8.82 -8.29 -1.58
N THR A 2 9.63 -7.66 -2.44
CA THR A 2 9.93 -6.21 -2.38
C THR A 2 8.74 -5.38 -2.83
N ARG A 3 8.74 -4.08 -2.51
CA ARG A 3 7.68 -3.14 -2.91
C ARG A 3 7.63 -2.99 -4.43
N GLU A 4 8.78 -2.80 -5.08
CA GLU A 4 8.89 -2.70 -6.54
C GLU A 4 8.24 -3.91 -7.24
N LYS A 5 8.53 -5.13 -6.77
CA LYS A 5 7.96 -6.35 -7.37
C LYS A 5 6.44 -6.47 -7.19
N LYS A 6 5.88 -5.89 -6.12
CA LYS A 6 4.42 -5.80 -5.94
C LYS A 6 3.79 -4.78 -6.90
N ILE A 7 4.47 -3.65 -7.11
CA ILE A 7 4.03 -2.63 -8.06
C ILE A 7 4.02 -3.20 -9.48
N ASP A 8 5.08 -3.93 -9.88
CA ASP A 8 5.16 -4.55 -11.20
C ASP A 8 3.99 -5.52 -11.45
N ILE A 9 3.66 -6.36 -10.46
CA ILE A 9 2.50 -7.29 -10.54
C ILE A 9 1.18 -6.53 -10.73
N VAL A 10 0.98 -5.44 -9.98
CA VAL A 10 -0.26 -4.65 -10.09
C VAL A 10 -0.32 -3.90 -11.43
N MET A 11 0.80 -3.37 -11.90
CA MET A 11 0.89 -2.72 -13.21
C MET A 11 0.59 -3.69 -14.36
N GLU A 12 1.11 -4.92 -14.29
CA GLU A 12 0.79 -5.99 -15.22
C GLU A 12 -0.71 -6.29 -15.21
N TYR A 13 -1.30 -6.51 -14.03
CA TYR A 13 -2.73 -6.77 -13.88
C TYR A 13 -3.62 -5.65 -14.46
N ILE A 14 -3.26 -4.38 -14.20
CA ILE A 14 -3.97 -3.22 -14.75
C ILE A 14 -3.86 -3.22 -16.28
N SER A 15 -2.66 -3.47 -16.83
CA SER A 15 -2.47 -3.52 -18.28
C SER A 15 -3.23 -4.66 -18.95
N GLU A 16 -3.45 -5.78 -18.25
CA GLU A 16 -4.26 -6.90 -18.75
C GLU A 16 -5.77 -6.59 -18.74
N HIS A 17 -6.25 -5.87 -17.72
CA HIS A 17 -7.70 -5.65 -17.50
C HIS A 17 -8.23 -4.33 -18.07
N ALA A 18 -7.45 -3.26 -18.11
CA ALA A 18 -7.85 -1.97 -18.65
C ALA A 18 -7.63 -1.86 -20.17
N GLY A 19 -7.05 -2.90 -20.79
CA GLY A 19 -6.38 -2.79 -22.09
C GLY A 19 -4.98 -2.18 -21.93
N THR A 20 -4.19 -2.20 -23.00
CA THR A 20 -2.82 -1.67 -23.00
C THR A 20 -2.80 -0.23 -22.48
N ILE A 21 -2.13 -0.01 -21.34
CA ILE A 21 -1.92 1.33 -20.79
C ILE A 21 -1.13 2.13 -21.84
N PRO A 22 -1.64 3.29 -22.31
CA PRO A 22 -0.86 4.14 -23.19
C PRO A 22 0.46 4.52 -22.51
N GLY A 23 1.59 4.41 -23.24
CA GLY A 23 2.92 4.60 -22.64
C GLY A 23 3.10 5.96 -21.94
N TYR A 24 2.40 7.01 -22.39
CA TYR A 24 2.44 8.33 -21.76
C TYR A 24 1.75 8.38 -20.38
N LEU A 25 0.91 7.40 -20.03
CA LEU A 25 0.25 7.27 -18.72
C LEU A 25 0.98 6.28 -17.80
N TRP A 26 2.00 5.57 -18.29
CA TRP A 26 2.63 4.49 -17.53
C TRP A 26 3.20 4.97 -16.19
N ASP A 27 3.89 6.10 -16.20
CA ASP A 27 4.48 6.69 -15.00
C ASP A 27 3.42 7.18 -14.02
N ASP A 28 2.34 7.81 -14.51
CA ASP A 28 1.22 8.26 -13.66
C ASP A 28 0.54 7.09 -12.93
N TYR A 29 0.30 5.99 -13.64
CA TYR A 29 -0.27 4.78 -13.04
C TYR A 29 0.68 4.14 -12.04
N ARG A 30 1.98 4.09 -12.37
CA ARG A 30 2.99 3.55 -11.47
C ARG A 30 3.09 4.36 -10.19
N GLU A 31 3.04 5.69 -10.28
CA GLU A 31 3.02 6.59 -9.11
C GLU A 31 1.77 6.37 -8.27
N ALA A 32 0.59 6.28 -8.89
CA ALA A 32 -0.66 6.04 -8.17
C ALA A 32 -0.65 4.71 -7.40
N VAL A 33 -0.14 3.64 -8.02
CA VAL A 33 0.02 2.33 -7.39
C VAL A 33 1.04 2.39 -6.26
N ASP A 34 2.18 3.06 -6.46
CA ASP A 34 3.19 3.22 -5.41
C ASP A 34 2.62 3.95 -4.18
N MET A 35 1.88 5.04 -4.40
CA MET A 35 1.22 5.80 -3.35
C MET A 35 0.13 5.00 -2.63
N ALA A 36 -0.58 4.12 -3.34
CA ALA A 36 -1.53 3.20 -2.72
C ALA A 36 -0.82 2.24 -1.76
N PHE A 37 0.30 1.64 -2.18
CA PHE A 37 1.11 0.79 -1.29
C PHE A 37 1.64 1.55 -0.07
N TYR A 38 2.14 2.78 -0.25
CA TYR A 38 2.59 3.62 0.87
C TYR A 38 1.48 3.83 1.92
N LYS A 39 0.26 4.15 1.46
CA LYS A 39 -0.90 4.36 2.33
C LYS A 39 -1.31 3.09 3.06
N ILE A 40 -1.30 1.95 2.38
CA ILE A 40 -1.59 0.63 2.98
C ILE A 40 -0.55 0.27 4.05
N GLU A 41 0.73 0.43 3.75
CA GLU A 41 1.81 0.16 4.70
C GLU A 41 1.72 1.06 5.93
N ARG A 42 1.45 2.35 5.72
CA ARG A 42 1.26 3.31 6.81
C ARG A 42 0.04 2.96 7.68
N ALA A 43 -1.08 2.56 7.08
CA ALA A 43 -2.27 2.14 7.82
C ALA A 43 -1.99 0.89 8.67
N GLY A 44 -1.34 -0.12 8.10
CA GLY A 44 -0.96 -1.33 8.83
C GLY A 44 0.03 -1.09 9.98
N GLN A 45 0.86 -0.04 9.90
CA GLN A 45 1.73 0.38 11.01
C GLN A 45 0.98 1.19 12.08
N ALA A 46 -0.04 1.96 11.69
CA ALA A 46 -0.89 2.68 12.63
C ALA A 46 -1.75 1.71 13.46
N GLU A 47 -2.29 0.66 12.84
CA GLU A 47 -3.02 -0.43 13.52
C GLU A 47 -2.12 -1.24 14.48
N LYS A 48 -0.84 -1.43 14.14
CA LYS A 48 0.12 -2.06 15.06
C LYS A 48 0.56 -1.16 16.22
N ARG A 49 0.25 0.13 16.15
CA ARG A 49 0.59 1.14 17.17
C ARG A 49 -0.56 1.48 18.11
N THR A 50 -1.74 0.85 18.00
CA THR A 50 -2.65 0.79 19.15
C THR A 50 -2.00 -0.11 20.21
N PRO A 51 -1.57 0.42 21.36
CA PRO A 51 -1.13 -0.42 22.45
C PRO A 51 -2.36 -1.11 23.02
N ASP A 52 -2.57 -2.38 22.64
CA ASP A 52 -3.25 -3.32 23.53
C ASP A 52 -2.32 -3.53 24.74
N GLY A 53 -2.39 -2.57 25.66
CA GLY A 53 -1.44 -2.38 26.75
C GLY A 53 -1.98 -1.42 27.79
N GLY A 54 -3.31 -1.31 27.89
CA GLY A 54 -4.01 -0.61 28.96
C GLY A 54 -3.91 -1.37 30.28
N ASN A 55 -2.68 -1.51 30.80
CA ASN A 55 -2.43 -1.81 32.21
C ASN A 55 -3.05 -0.68 33.04
N ARG A 56 -4.29 -0.88 33.50
CA ARG A 56 -4.93 0.01 34.48
C ARG A 56 -4.10 -0.06 35.77
N PRO A 57 -3.42 1.01 36.21
CA PRO A 57 -2.93 1.03 37.58
C PRO A 57 -4.16 1.04 38.49
N GLY A 58 -4.21 0.08 39.41
CA GLY A 58 -5.24 0.01 40.43
C GLY A 58 -5.33 1.33 41.19
N PHE A 59 -6.54 1.87 41.28
CA PHE A 59 -6.86 2.89 42.24
C PHE A 59 -7.08 2.18 43.58
N GLN A 60 -6.15 2.42 44.50
CA GLN A 60 -6.26 2.13 45.92
C GLN A 60 -6.72 3.39 46.65
#